data_AF-A0A919E1J1-F1
#
_entry.id   AF-A0A919E1J1-F1
#
_cell.length_a   1.000
_cell.length_b   1.000
_cell.length_c   1.000
_cell.angle_alpha   90.00
_cell.angle_beta   90.00
_cell.angle_gamma   90.00
#
_symmetry.space_group_name_H-M   'P 1'
#
loop_
_entity.id
_entity.type
_entity.pdbx_description
1 polymer ?
#
loop_
_entity_poly.entity_id
_entity_poly.type
_entity_poly.pdbx_seq_one_letter_code
_entity_poly.pdbx_strand_id
1 'polypeptide(L)'
;MDTKGLPLFVMVTPADMTDRNAAKEVLFRLRLMHPEFTIVWADPAYAGQLVTWAKTYLNLTLKTVSRLKDASGFVVLPRRWVVERSHAWVMHACRHARDYERLIQHSESPITWAAITLMTRRITRRSSRRNGQSASREASRD
;
A
#
# COMPACT_ATOMS: atom_id res chain seq x y z
N MET A 1 -0.93 -0.46 -3.72
CA MET A 1 0.37 -0.94 -3.19
C MET A 1 0.46 -2.44 -3.42
N ASP A 2 1.66 -2.96 -3.67
CA ASP A 2 1.93 -4.40 -3.68
C ASP A 2 2.02 -4.96 -2.24
N THR A 3 2.34 -6.25 -2.11
CA THR A 3 2.51 -6.91 -0.80
C THR A 3 3.73 -6.44 0.00
N LYS A 4 4.71 -5.80 -0.65
CA LYS A 4 5.93 -5.23 -0.05
C LYS A 4 5.78 -3.74 0.31
N GLY A 5 4.63 -3.13 0.02
CA GLY A 5 4.38 -1.72 0.25
C GLY A 5 4.98 -0.79 -0.80
N LEU A 6 5.16 -1.27 -2.03
CA LEU A 6 5.56 -0.46 -3.17
C LEU A 6 4.32 0.00 -3.95
N PRO A 7 4.24 1.26 -4.37
CA PRO A 7 3.14 1.73 -5.21
C PRO A 7 3.23 1.10 -6.60
N LEU A 8 2.10 0.58 -7.07
CA LEU A 8 1.91 0.13 -8.45
C LEU A 8 1.37 1.27 -9.32
N PHE A 9 0.55 2.11 -8.71
CA PHE A 9 -0.06 3.28 -9.31
C PHE A 9 -0.29 4.32 -8.21
N VAL A 10 -0.14 5.60 -8.57
CA VAL A 10 -0.38 6.75 -7.70
C VAL A 10 -1.34 7.67 -8.45
N MET A 11 -2.37 8.13 -7.75
CA MET A 11 -3.30 9.13 -8.24
C MET A 11 -3.58 10.09 -7.10
N VAL A 12 -3.46 11.38 -7.35
CA VAL A 12 -3.91 12.42 -6.44
C VAL A 12 -5.28 12.89 -6.91
N THR A 13 -6.18 13.19 -5.98
CA THR A 13 -7.54 13.64 -6.29
C THR A 13 -7.81 14.98 -5.62
N PRO A 14 -8.69 15.81 -6.20
CA PRO A 14 -9.13 17.01 -5.51
C PRO A 14 -9.95 16.63 -4.26
N ALA A 15 -10.02 17.53 -3.29
CA ALA A 15 -10.59 17.26 -1.97
C ALA A 15 -12.13 17.10 -1.96
N ASP A 16 -12.81 17.53 -3.02
CA ASP A 16 -14.26 17.39 -3.21
C ASP A 16 -14.66 16.01 -3.77
N MET A 17 -13.69 15.24 -4.29
CA MET A 17 -13.95 13.91 -4.79
C MET A 17 -14.07 12.91 -3.64
N THR A 18 -15.19 12.18 -3.60
CA THR A 18 -15.36 11.09 -2.64
C THR A 18 -14.42 9.92 -2.93
N ASP A 19 -13.90 9.30 -1.87
CA ASP A 19 -13.02 8.13 -1.94
C ASP A 19 -13.58 7.00 -2.81
N ARG A 20 -14.91 6.80 -2.80
CA ARG A 20 -15.56 5.76 -3.62
C ARG A 20 -15.43 6.04 -5.12
N ASN A 21 -15.56 7.30 -5.52
CA ASN A 21 -15.40 7.70 -6.92
C ASN A 21 -13.93 7.64 -7.33
N ALA A 22 -13.04 8.14 -6.47
CA ALA A 22 -11.60 8.03 -6.67
C ALA A 22 -11.16 6.56 -6.83
N ALA A 23 -11.67 5.66 -5.97
CA ALA A 23 -11.34 4.24 -6.02
C ALA A 23 -11.83 3.55 -7.30
N LYS A 24 -13.00 3.92 -7.85
CA LYS A 24 -13.44 3.40 -9.16
C LYS A 24 -12.44 3.75 -10.26
N GLU A 25 -12.03 5.02 -10.31
CA GLU A 25 -11.07 5.50 -11.31
C GLU A 25 -9.70 4.83 -11.16
N VAL A 26 -9.19 4.73 -9.93
CA VAL A 26 -7.94 4.03 -9.62
C VAL A 26 -7.99 2.57 -10.07
N LEU A 27 -9.08 1.85 -9.75
CA LEU A 27 -9.21 0.44 -10.10
C LEU A 27 -9.35 0.24 -11.62
N PHE A 28 -10.05 1.14 -12.31
CA PHE A 28 -10.16 1.12 -13.76
C PHE A 28 -8.79 1.30 -14.43
N ARG A 29 -8.04 2.35 -14.06
CA ARG A 29 -6.70 2.60 -14.60
C ARG A 29 -5.72 1.49 -14.25
N LEU A 30 -5.76 1.00 -13.01
CA LEU A 30 -4.93 -0.13 -12.58
C LEU A 30 -5.22 -1.38 -13.42
N ARG A 31 -6.48 -1.65 -13.76
CA ARG A 31 -6.84 -2.79 -14.62
C ARG A 31 -6.31 -2.65 -16.04
N LEU A 32 -6.27 -1.43 -16.58
CA LEU A 32 -5.71 -1.16 -17.91
C LEU A 32 -4.18 -1.33 -17.94
N MET A 33 -3.47 -0.87 -16.91
CA MET A 33 -2.00 -0.94 -16.86
C MET A 33 -1.49 -2.30 -16.40
N HIS A 34 -2.27 -3.00 -15.56
CA HIS A 34 -1.87 -4.25 -14.91
C HIS A 34 -3.01 -5.29 -14.93
N PRO A 35 -3.30 -5.89 -16.09
CA PRO A 35 -4.37 -6.88 -16.25
C PRO A 35 -4.10 -8.20 -15.51
N GLU A 36 -2.88 -8.44 -15.05
CA GLU A 36 -2.48 -9.62 -14.27
C GLU A 36 -3.05 -9.64 -12.85
N PHE A 37 -3.39 -8.49 -12.28
CA PHE A 37 -3.92 -8.44 -10.91
C PHE A 37 -5.39 -8.81 -10.87
N THR A 38 -5.72 -9.73 -9.96
CA THR A 38 -7.07 -10.28 -9.78
C THR A 38 -7.65 -10.02 -8.39
N ILE A 39 -6.81 -9.71 -7.40
CA ILE A 39 -7.20 -9.52 -6.00
C ILE A 39 -6.69 -8.17 -5.52
N VAL A 40 -7.59 -7.38 -4.94
CA VAL A 40 -7.27 -6.09 -4.30
C VAL A 40 -7.80 -6.12 -2.87
N TRP A 41 -7.01 -5.65 -1.91
CA TRP A 41 -7.46 -5.45 -0.53
C TRP A 41 -7.82 -3.99 -0.30
N ALA A 42 -8.90 -3.76 0.42
CA ALA A 42 -9.36 -2.42 0.78
C ALA A 42 -9.90 -2.38 2.20
N ASP A 43 -10.01 -1.17 2.75
CA ASP A 43 -10.65 -0.93 4.03
C ASP A 43 -12.18 -1.12 3.95
N PRO A 44 -12.87 -1.30 5.09
CA PRO A 44 -14.31 -1.53 5.13
C PRO A 44 -15.14 -0.38 4.54
N ALA A 45 -14.61 0.85 4.55
CA ALA A 45 -15.25 2.02 3.95
C ALA A 45 -15.52 1.85 2.44
N TYR A 46 -14.73 1.02 1.76
CA TYR A 46 -14.85 0.71 0.34
C TYR A 46 -15.82 -0.44 0.03
N ALA A 47 -16.52 -0.96 1.04
CA ALA A 47 -17.53 -2.01 0.85
C ALA A 47 -18.76 -1.52 0.05
N GLY A 48 -19.62 -2.47 -0.33
CA GLY A 48 -20.88 -2.22 -1.02
C GLY A 48 -20.72 -2.15 -2.53
N GLN A 49 -21.32 -1.13 -3.16
CA GLN A 49 -21.45 -1.03 -4.62
C GLN A 49 -20.10 -1.09 -5.37
N LEU A 50 -19.01 -0.63 -4.76
CA LEU A 50 -17.68 -0.68 -5.38
C LEU A 50 -17.19 -2.12 -5.58
N VAL A 51 -17.45 -3.01 -4.61
CA VAL A 51 -17.06 -4.43 -4.68
C VAL A 51 -17.78 -5.10 -5.84
N THR A 52 -19.11 -4.90 -5.92
CA THR A 52 -19.92 -5.44 -7.01
C THR A 52 -19.48 -4.89 -8.36
N TRP A 53 -19.29 -3.57 -8.47
CA TRP A 53 -18.84 -2.92 -9.69
C TRP A 53 -17.46 -3.44 -10.16
N ALA A 54 -16.49 -3.55 -9.25
CA ALA A 54 -15.15 -4.05 -9.58
C ALA A 54 -15.20 -5.50 -10.08
N LYS A 55 -16.08 -6.33 -9.50
CA LYS A 55 -16.25 -7.71 -9.93
C LYS A 55 -16.93 -7.80 -11.30
N THR A 56 -17.99 -7.03 -11.53
CA THR A 56 -18.77 -7.06 -12.78
C THR A 56 -18.00 -6.49 -13.96
N TYR A 57 -17.36 -5.32 -13.80
CA TYR A 57 -16.79 -4.58 -14.93
C TYR A 57 -15.28 -4.82 -15.12
N LEU A 58 -14.54 -5.12 -14.04
CA LEU A 58 -13.09 -5.28 -14.10
C LEU A 58 -12.63 -6.72 -13.85
N ASN A 59 -13.56 -7.63 -13.51
CA ASN A 59 -13.26 -8.97 -13.01
C ASN A 59 -12.25 -8.99 -11.84
N LEU A 60 -12.27 -7.94 -11.01
CA LEU A 60 -11.42 -7.80 -9.84
C LEU A 60 -12.16 -8.28 -8.58
N THR A 61 -11.44 -9.01 -7.72
CA THR A 61 -11.96 -9.43 -6.43
C THR A 61 -11.48 -8.47 -5.34
N LEU A 62 -12.38 -7.56 -4.94
CA LEU A 62 -12.10 -6.61 -3.86
C LEU A 62 -12.40 -7.26 -2.50
N LYS A 63 -11.35 -7.50 -1.69
CA LYS A 63 -11.43 -8.07 -0.35
C LYS A 63 -11.38 -6.95 0.69
N THR A 64 -12.51 -6.63 1.29
CA THR A 64 -12.58 -5.65 2.38
C THR A 64 -12.17 -6.28 3.71
N VAL A 65 -11.15 -5.72 4.36
CA VAL A 65 -10.66 -6.23 5.65
C VAL A 65 -11.29 -5.43 6.78
N SER A 66 -12.22 -6.04 7.51
CA SER A 66 -12.90 -5.40 8.65
C SER A 66 -12.46 -6.00 9.97
N ARG A 67 -12.56 -5.18 11.01
CA ARG A 67 -12.52 -5.63 12.41
C ARG A 67 -13.73 -6.53 12.69
N LEU A 68 -13.53 -7.55 13.52
CA LEU A 68 -14.62 -8.35 14.07
C LEU A 68 -15.46 -7.51 15.04
N LYS A 69 -16.79 -7.60 14.95
CA LYS A 69 -17.72 -6.75 15.72
C LYS A 69 -17.55 -6.88 17.25
N ASP A 70 -17.18 -8.06 17.71
CA ASP A 70 -17.06 -8.37 19.14
C ASP A 70 -15.66 -8.14 19.72
N ALA A 71 -14.70 -7.72 18.89
CA ALA A 71 -13.37 -7.46 19.39
C ALA A 71 -13.37 -6.14 20.18
N SER A 72 -12.80 -6.14 21.39
CA SER A 72 -12.57 -4.94 22.21
C SER A 72 -11.10 -4.47 22.10
N GLY A 73 -10.83 -3.19 22.37
CA GLY A 73 -9.46 -2.63 22.34
C GLY A 73 -8.87 -2.39 20.94
N PHE A 74 -7.55 -2.44 20.81
CA PHE A 74 -6.86 -2.30 19.53
C PHE A 74 -6.63 -3.67 18.89
N VAL A 75 -7.09 -3.85 17.65
CA VAL A 75 -6.88 -5.09 16.88
C VAL A 75 -6.07 -4.78 15.64
N VAL A 76 -4.96 -5.50 15.48
CA VAL A 76 -4.13 -5.40 14.27
C VAL A 76 -4.90 -6.01 13.10
N LEU A 77 -5.27 -5.17 12.14
CA LEU A 77 -5.89 -5.63 10.91
C LEU A 77 -4.86 -6.24 9.97
N PRO A 78 -5.11 -7.44 9.41
CA PRO A 78 -4.22 -8.04 8.43
C PRO A 78 -3.92 -7.10 7.26
N ARG A 79 -2.66 -7.02 6.84
CA ARG A 79 -2.14 -6.21 5.71
C ARG A 79 -2.23 -4.69 5.85
N ARG A 80 -2.96 -4.13 6.81
CA ARG A 80 -3.07 -2.67 7.00
C ARG A 80 -1.72 -1.99 7.24
N TRP A 81 -0.84 -2.65 7.99
CA TRP A 81 0.53 -2.18 8.24
C TRP A 81 1.34 -1.94 6.96
N VAL A 82 1.02 -2.63 5.86
CA VAL A 82 1.73 -2.46 4.58
C VAL A 82 1.48 -1.05 4.06
N VAL A 83 0.22 -0.63 4.04
CA VAL A 83 -0.19 0.70 3.57
C VAL A 83 0.36 1.78 4.49
N GLU A 84 0.17 1.63 5.80
CA GLU A 84 0.64 2.60 6.80
C GLU A 84 2.15 2.81 6.73
N ARG A 85 2.94 1.74 6.59
CA ARG A 85 4.40 1.87 6.44
C ARG A 85 4.78 2.51 5.11
N SER A 86 4.07 2.18 4.03
CA SER A 86 4.32 2.79 2.71
C SER A 86 4.11 4.29 2.81
N HIS A 87 3.03 4.72 3.46
CA HIS A 87 2.75 6.12 3.69
C HIS A 87 3.82 6.77 4.60
N ALA A 88 4.27 6.10 5.65
CA ALA A 88 5.36 6.59 6.50
C ALA A 88 6.67 6.83 5.71
N TRP A 89 7.02 5.96 4.75
CA TRP A 89 8.20 6.19 3.89
C TRP A 89 8.04 7.42 2.99
N VAL A 90 6.85 7.63 2.43
CA VAL A 90 6.55 8.81 1.61
C VAL A 90 6.67 10.07 2.47
N MET A 91 6.07 10.09 3.66
CA MET A 91 6.15 11.22 4.58
C MET A 91 7.59 11.48 5.08
N HIS A 92 8.38 10.44 5.28
CA HIS A 92 9.78 10.57 5.70
C HIS A 92 10.70 11.16 4.63
N ALA A 93 10.28 11.19 3.36
CA ALA A 93 10.99 11.92 2.31
C ALA A 93 10.86 13.46 2.44
N CYS A 94 10.22 13.96 3.52
CA CYS A 94 10.05 15.34 4.00
C CYS A 94 9.37 16.34 3.04
N ARG A 95 9.53 16.20 1.72
CA ARG A 95 8.84 17.01 0.71
C ARG A 95 7.31 16.87 0.78
N HIS A 96 6.81 15.74 1.29
CA HIS A 96 5.39 15.41 1.40
C HIS A 96 4.73 15.81 2.71
N ALA A 97 5.47 16.39 3.66
CA ALA A 97 4.88 16.85 4.91
C ALA A 97 3.81 17.93 4.68
N ARG A 98 3.90 18.66 3.56
CA ARG A 98 2.90 19.61 3.08
C ARG A 98 2.95 19.66 1.55
N ASP A 99 1.81 19.52 0.90
CA ASP A 99 1.70 19.67 -0.55
C ASP A 99 1.67 21.16 -0.92
N TYR A 100 2.57 21.57 -1.80
CA TYR A 100 2.69 22.95 -2.31
C TYR A 100 2.46 23.01 -3.82
N GLU A 101 2.14 21.88 -4.47
CA GLU A 101 1.98 21.82 -5.91
C GLU A 101 0.59 22.32 -6.33
N ARG A 102 0.55 23.13 -7.40
CA ARG A 102 -0.71 23.70 -7.90
C ARG A 102 -1.53 22.70 -8.71
N LEU A 103 -0.86 21.77 -9.39
CA LEU A 103 -1.47 20.77 -10.27
C LEU A 103 -1.30 19.39 -9.66
N ILE A 104 -2.38 18.61 -9.71
CA ILE A 104 -2.46 17.24 -9.17
C ILE A 104 -1.36 16.34 -9.76
N GLN A 105 -1.09 16.48 -11.06
CA GLN A 105 -0.05 15.71 -11.75
C GLN A 105 1.35 15.98 -11.18
N HIS A 106 1.60 17.20 -10.69
CA HIS A 106 2.85 17.53 -10.04
C HIS A 106 2.94 16.94 -8.63
N SER A 107 1.83 16.90 -7.88
CA SER A 107 1.77 16.25 -6.56
C SER A 107 2.09 14.73 -6.62
N GLU A 108 1.75 14.05 -7.73
CA GLU A 108 2.03 12.62 -7.92
C GLU A 108 3.53 12.31 -8.11
N SER A 109 4.26 13.23 -8.74
CA SER A 109 5.67 13.05 -9.11
C SER A 109 6.60 12.81 -7.91
N PRO A 110 6.56 13.62 -6.83
CA PRO A 110 7.42 13.39 -5.69
C PRO A 110 7.04 12.11 -4.90
N ILE A 111 5.80 11.61 -4.97
CA ILE A 111 5.42 10.33 -4.34
C ILE A 111 6.14 9.19 -5.09
N THR A 112 6.11 9.26 -6.42
CA THR A 112 6.81 8.33 -7.31
C THR A 112 8.33 8.38 -7.07
N TRP A 113 8.90 9.59 -6.94
CA TRP A 113 10.32 9.77 -6.63
C TRP A 113 10.73 9.13 -5.29
N ALA A 114 9.91 9.28 -4.26
CA ALA A 114 10.14 8.67 -2.95
C ALA A 114 10.16 7.13 -3.05
N ALA A 115 9.24 6.55 -3.81
CA ALA A 115 9.20 5.12 -4.08
C ALA A 115 10.44 4.64 -4.87
N ILE A 116 10.83 5.36 -5.94
CA ILE A 116 12.04 5.04 -6.72
C ILE A 116 13.28 5.06 -5.82
N THR A 117 13.47 6.12 -5.05
CA THR A 117 14.60 6.26 -4.13
C THR A 117 14.67 5.09 -3.14
N LEU A 118 13.52 4.69 -2.58
CA LEU A 118 13.40 3.55 -1.68
C LEU A 118 13.74 2.22 -2.38
N MET A 119 13.24 2.00 -3.59
CA MET A 119 13.53 0.81 -4.39
C MET A 119 15.02 0.71 -4.74
N THR A 120 15.63 1.79 -5.23
CA THR A 120 17.05 1.85 -5.55
C THR A 120 17.91 1.54 -4.33
N ARG A 121 17.60 2.13 -3.15
CA ARG A 121 18.30 1.83 -1.89
C ARG A 121 18.17 0.37 -1.46
N ARG A 122 17.03 -0.28 -1.73
CA ARG A 122 16.83 -1.71 -1.41
C ARG A 122 17.65 -2.63 -2.30
N ILE A 123 17.77 -2.29 -3.59
CA ILE A 123 18.57 -3.05 -4.55
C ILE A 123 20.06 -2.90 -4.26
N THR A 124 20.52 -1.68 -3.92
CA THR A 124 21.94 -1.40 -3.69
C THR A 124 22.43 -1.70 -2.29
N ARG A 125 21.53 -1.87 -1.31
CA ARG A 125 21.92 -2.39 0.01
C ARG A 125 22.55 -3.77 -0.20
N ARG A 126 23.86 -3.87 0.00
CA ARG A 126 24.53 -5.14 0.24
C ARG A 126 23.69 -5.86 1.28
N SER A 127 23.23 -7.07 0.94
CA SER A 127 22.69 -7.98 1.94
C SER A 127 23.78 -8.15 2.97
N SER A 128 23.71 -7.41 4.09
CA SER A 128 24.51 -7.71 5.26
C SER A 128 23.99 -9.04 5.72
N ARG A 129 24.62 -10.07 5.16
CA ARG A 129 24.37 -11.48 5.36
C ARG A 129 24.19 -11.66 6.85
N ARG A 130 22.96 -11.96 7.26
CA ARG A 130 22.63 -12.40 8.62
C ARG A 130 23.15 -13.83 8.78
N ASN A 131 24.46 -14.02 8.60
CA ASN A 131 25.21 -15.21 8.95
C ASN A 131 25.98 -14.86 10.21
N GLY A 132 25.40 -15.16 11.37
CA GLY A 132 26.06 -14.95 12.65
C GLY A 132 25.11 -15.23 13.80
N GLN A 133 25.26 -16.44 14.37
CA GLN A 133 24.78 -16.89 15.67
C GLN A 133 23.36 -17.48 15.75
N SER A 134 23.25 -18.73 15.33
CA SER A 134 22.33 -19.72 15.94
C SER A 134 22.99 -21.10 15.96
N ALA A 135 24.13 -21.23 16.64
CA ALA A 135 24.75 -22.52 16.97
C ALA A 135 25.85 -22.31 18.02
N SER A 136 25.49 -22.21 19.31
CA SER A 136 26.44 -22.42 20.43
C SER A 136 25.83 -22.40 21.84
N ARG A 137 24.51 -22.28 22.04
CA ARG A 137 23.93 -22.22 23.41
C ARG A 137 23.45 -23.56 23.99
N GLU A 138 23.57 -24.68 23.28
CA GLU A 138 23.12 -25.99 23.77
C GLU A 138 24.23 -26.97 24.17
N ALA A 139 25.51 -26.59 24.08
CA ALA A 139 26.64 -27.50 24.38
C ALA A 139 27.28 -27.31 25.77
N SER A 140 26.59 -26.70 26.74
CA SER A 140 27.14 -26.52 28.11
C SER A 140 26.18 -26.94 29.24
N ARG A 141 25.18 -27.77 28.94
CA ARG A 141 24.36 -28.44 29.94
C ARG A 141 24.47 -29.94 29.74
N ASP A 142 25.60 -30.49 30.15
CA ASP A 142 25.78 -31.87 30.60
C ASP A 142 26.82 -31.85 31.72
#